data_AF-A0A1R1IA34-F1
#
_entry.id   AF-A0A1R1IA34-F1
#
_cell.length_a   1.000
_cell.length_b   1.000
_cell.length_c   1.000
_cell.angle_alpha   90.00
_cell.angle_beta   90.00
_cell.angle_gamma   90.00
#
_symmetry.space_group_name_H-M   'P 1'
#
loop_
_entity.id
_entity.type
_entity.pdbx_description
1 polymer ?
#
loop_
_entity_poly.entity_id
_entity_poly.type
_entity_poly.pdbx_seq_one_letter_code
_entity_poly.pdbx_strand_id
1 'polypeptide(L)'
;GLAGASGTARHGGGGGGGGGVMSACWPAVNLSAGLNITVGAGGAGGAASGAAGGQGAPSLVKTGAQILLTGEGGRGGAGGSAASGAGGAGGGGLPPSNAGGASSVSTAGGAGQAAARPDGPGAGGAGGGLSTANAAQASGAGGDGAMLLLKAAGGTTEGAAGQTAPWLDLHWAGGGGAGGGARTSGAGQAGGAGGLHGAGGGGGGAGVTAAGAGGAGAAGVVWLTAVG
;
A
#
# COMPACT_ATOMS: atom_id res chain seq x y z
N GLY A 1 -1.03 9.48 -10.65
CA GLY A 1 -0.50 10.85 -10.47
C GLY A 1 -1.37 11.89 -11.15
N LEU A 2 -0.87 13.11 -11.34
CA LEU A 2 -1.51 14.16 -12.12
C LEU A 2 -0.86 14.30 -13.51
N ALA A 3 -1.69 14.49 -14.54
CA ALA A 3 -1.27 14.88 -15.88
C ALA A 3 -1.59 16.36 -16.14
N GLY A 4 -0.78 17.03 -16.95
CA GLY A 4 -1.06 18.41 -17.37
C GLY A 4 0.10 19.06 -18.11
N ALA A 5 -0.16 20.22 -18.68
CA ALA A 5 0.83 20.97 -19.46
C ALA A 5 2.08 21.33 -18.63
N SER A 6 3.24 21.38 -19.31
CA SER A 6 4.49 21.92 -18.74
C SER A 6 4.25 23.32 -18.15
N GLY A 7 5.04 23.69 -17.13
CA GLY A 7 4.86 24.96 -16.40
C GLY A 7 3.95 24.86 -15.17
N THR A 8 3.20 23.77 -15.02
CA THR A 8 2.31 23.53 -13.87
C THR A 8 2.95 22.62 -12.81
N ALA A 9 2.63 22.81 -11.53
CA ALA A 9 2.99 21.84 -10.50
C ALA A 9 2.08 20.61 -10.62
N ARG A 10 2.66 19.41 -10.69
CA ARG A 10 1.91 18.15 -10.83
C ARG A 10 2.44 17.12 -9.86
N HIS A 11 1.70 16.84 -8.80
CA HIS A 11 2.09 15.78 -7.87
C HIS A 11 1.88 14.40 -8.49
N GLY A 12 2.73 13.45 -8.12
CA GLY A 12 2.42 12.03 -8.26
C GLY A 12 1.26 11.63 -7.33
N GLY A 13 0.81 10.39 -7.45
CA GLY A 13 -0.13 9.82 -6.49
C GLY A 13 0.57 9.46 -5.18
N GLY A 14 -0.16 9.49 -4.07
CA GLY A 14 0.33 8.89 -2.83
C GLY A 14 0.35 7.36 -2.90
N GLY A 15 1.23 6.74 -2.12
CA GLY A 15 1.22 5.28 -1.95
C GLY A 15 0.06 4.81 -1.07
N GLY A 16 -0.40 3.57 -1.24
CA GLY A 16 -1.41 2.95 -0.38
C GLY A 16 -0.84 2.49 0.97
N GLY A 17 -1.67 2.49 2.01
CA GLY A 17 -1.29 1.96 3.32
C GLY A 17 -1.28 0.43 3.35
N GLY A 18 -0.49 -0.14 4.27
CA GLY A 18 -0.49 -1.56 4.56
C GLY A 18 -1.77 -2.00 5.30
N GLY A 19 -2.16 -3.26 5.15
CA GLY A 19 -3.29 -3.87 5.86
C GLY A 19 -3.05 -3.98 7.36
N GLY A 20 -4.14 -3.93 8.12
CA GLY A 20 -4.17 -4.07 9.57
C GLY A 20 -3.76 -5.46 10.03
N VAL A 21 -3.19 -5.54 11.23
CA VAL A 21 -2.79 -6.80 11.87
C VAL A 21 -3.57 -6.95 13.17
N MET A 22 -4.27 -8.07 13.31
CA MET A 22 -5.00 -8.44 14.52
C MET A 22 -4.72 -9.89 14.89
N SER A 23 -4.68 -10.17 16.18
CA SER A 23 -4.52 -11.52 16.72
C SER A 23 -5.45 -11.68 17.93
N ALA A 24 -5.98 -12.88 18.10
CA ALA A 24 -6.79 -13.26 19.23
C ALA A 24 -6.61 -14.75 19.52
N CYS A 25 -6.79 -15.12 20.79
CA CYS A 25 -6.78 -16.51 21.24
C CYS A 25 -8.13 -16.82 21.87
N TRP A 26 -8.73 -17.94 21.47
CA TRP A 26 -10.03 -18.37 21.98
C TRP A 26 -9.96 -19.80 22.50
N PRO A 27 -10.65 -20.12 23.60
CA PRO A 27 -10.84 -21.51 24.01
C PRO A 27 -11.59 -22.30 22.95
N ALA A 28 -11.11 -23.51 22.62
CA ALA A 28 -11.74 -24.37 21.60
C ALA A 28 -13.22 -24.67 21.90
N VAL A 29 -13.58 -24.80 23.19
CA VAL A 29 -14.96 -25.00 23.64
C VAL A 29 -15.90 -23.85 23.23
N ASN A 30 -15.37 -22.63 23.09
CA ASN A 30 -16.13 -21.46 22.66
C ASN A 30 -16.28 -21.36 21.13
N LEU A 31 -15.63 -22.25 20.38
CA LEU A 31 -15.64 -22.29 18.92
C LEU A 31 -16.38 -23.53 18.37
N SER A 32 -17.23 -24.17 19.17
CA SER A 32 -17.92 -25.43 18.82
C SER A 32 -18.82 -25.34 17.58
N ALA A 33 -19.26 -24.13 17.20
CA ALA A 33 -20.03 -23.88 15.98
C ALA A 33 -19.17 -23.72 14.70
N GLY A 34 -17.84 -23.83 14.81
CA GLY A 34 -16.90 -23.61 13.71
C GLY A 34 -16.62 -22.14 13.42
N LEU A 35 -15.65 -21.90 12.52
CA LEU A 35 -15.23 -20.58 12.08
C LEU A 35 -15.56 -20.34 10.61
N ASN A 36 -16.13 -19.18 10.31
CA ASN A 36 -16.27 -18.66 8.95
C ASN A 36 -15.23 -17.58 8.70
N ILE A 37 -14.39 -17.79 7.68
CA ILE A 37 -13.27 -16.91 7.34
C ILE A 37 -13.56 -16.17 6.05
N THR A 38 -13.34 -14.85 6.06
CA THR A 38 -13.32 -14.01 4.85
C THR A 38 -11.97 -13.35 4.74
N VAL A 39 -11.30 -13.52 3.60
CA VAL A 39 -10.04 -12.82 3.30
C VAL A 39 -10.36 -11.57 2.49
N GLY A 40 -9.96 -10.41 3.00
CA GLY A 40 -10.16 -9.13 2.34
C GLY A 40 -9.28 -8.96 1.11
N ALA A 41 -9.86 -8.51 0.01
CA ALA A 41 -9.11 -8.10 -1.18
C ALA A 41 -8.27 -6.84 -0.91
N GLY A 42 -7.17 -6.70 -1.64
CA GLY A 42 -6.33 -5.51 -1.60
C GLY A 42 -7.01 -4.27 -2.21
N GLY A 43 -6.53 -3.09 -1.85
CA GLY A 43 -7.01 -1.83 -2.41
C GLY A 43 -6.64 -1.66 -3.88
N ALA A 44 -7.53 -1.08 -4.69
CA ALA A 44 -7.26 -0.79 -6.10
C ALA A 44 -6.37 0.45 -6.27
N GLY A 45 -5.55 0.49 -7.33
CA GLY A 45 -4.81 1.68 -7.73
C GLY A 45 -5.72 2.72 -8.41
N GLY A 46 -5.39 4.01 -8.28
CA GLY A 46 -6.08 5.07 -9.02
C GLY A 46 -5.72 5.02 -10.52
N ALA A 47 -6.72 4.82 -11.38
CA ALA A 47 -6.50 4.55 -12.81
C ALA A 47 -6.43 5.80 -13.71
N ALA A 48 -7.07 6.90 -13.30
CA ALA A 48 -7.12 8.14 -14.07
C ALA A 48 -6.25 9.25 -13.45
N SER A 49 -6.00 10.31 -14.22
CA SER A 49 -5.33 11.51 -13.72
C SER A 49 -6.05 12.08 -12.50
N GLY A 50 -5.34 12.23 -11.39
CA GLY A 50 -5.89 12.71 -10.12
C GLY A 50 -6.85 11.75 -9.41
N ALA A 51 -7.04 10.52 -9.90
CA ALA A 51 -7.87 9.53 -9.22
C ALA A 51 -7.16 8.99 -7.96
N ALA A 52 -7.89 8.92 -6.85
CA ALA A 52 -7.45 8.25 -5.63
C ALA A 52 -7.47 6.73 -5.78
N GLY A 53 -6.66 6.05 -4.97
CA GLY A 53 -6.72 4.59 -4.81
C GLY A 53 -7.95 4.16 -4.02
N GLY A 54 -8.41 2.94 -4.29
CA GLY A 54 -9.47 2.28 -3.53
C GLY A 54 -8.95 1.72 -2.20
N GLN A 55 -9.82 1.66 -1.21
CA GLN A 55 -9.55 1.02 0.08
C GLN A 55 -9.53 -0.51 -0.04
N GLY A 56 -8.68 -1.18 0.74
CA GLY A 56 -8.71 -2.64 0.90
C GLY A 56 -9.94 -3.09 1.69
N ALA A 57 -10.44 -4.28 1.38
CA ALA A 57 -11.53 -4.90 2.13
C ALA A 57 -11.00 -5.52 3.44
N PRO A 58 -11.82 -5.59 4.50
CA PRO A 58 -11.43 -6.22 5.75
C PRO A 58 -11.37 -7.75 5.62
N SER A 59 -10.47 -8.38 6.36
CA SER A 59 -10.49 -9.82 6.63
C SER A 59 -11.25 -10.08 7.93
N LEU A 60 -12.13 -11.08 7.95
CA LEU A 60 -13.06 -11.35 9.04
C LEU A 60 -12.94 -12.79 9.52
N VAL A 61 -12.95 -12.98 10.84
CA VAL A 61 -13.16 -14.28 11.50
C VAL A 61 -14.50 -14.21 12.21
N LYS A 62 -15.39 -15.17 11.93
CA LYS A 62 -16.75 -15.20 12.46
C LYS A 62 -17.11 -16.55 13.07
N THR A 63 -18.04 -16.54 14.02
CA THR A 63 -18.79 -17.74 14.46
C THR A 63 -20.28 -17.47 14.25
N GLY A 64 -20.92 -18.30 13.42
CA GLY A 64 -22.26 -18.00 12.90
C GLY A 64 -22.31 -16.59 12.29
N ALA A 65 -23.19 -15.73 12.82
CA ALA A 65 -23.35 -14.34 12.40
C ALA A 65 -22.44 -13.33 13.14
N GLN A 66 -21.78 -13.74 14.22
CA GLN A 66 -20.95 -12.84 15.04
C GLN A 66 -19.55 -12.70 14.47
N ILE A 67 -19.07 -11.45 14.40
CA ILE A 67 -17.68 -11.14 14.04
C ILE A 67 -16.82 -11.21 15.29
N LEU A 68 -15.84 -12.10 15.29
CA LEU A 68 -14.90 -12.31 16.37
C LEU A 68 -13.64 -11.46 16.22
N LEU A 69 -13.17 -11.30 14.98
CA LEU A 69 -11.95 -10.54 14.68
C LEU A 69 -12.06 -9.88 13.30
N THR A 70 -11.59 -8.64 13.21
CA THR A 70 -11.55 -7.84 11.98
C THR A 70 -10.14 -7.33 11.73
N GLY A 71 -9.47 -7.82 10.70
CA GLY A 71 -8.26 -7.19 10.17
C GLY A 71 -8.65 -6.18 9.11
N GLU A 72 -8.60 -4.88 9.41
CA GLU A 72 -8.99 -3.83 8.45
C GLU A 72 -8.02 -3.74 7.26
N GLY A 73 -8.54 -3.48 6.07
CA GLY A 73 -7.72 -3.19 4.91
C GLY A 73 -7.04 -1.81 4.99
N GLY A 74 -5.88 -1.66 4.34
CA GLY A 74 -5.22 -0.38 4.18
C GLY A 74 -6.01 0.58 3.29
N ARG A 75 -5.84 1.90 3.50
CA ARG A 75 -6.47 2.93 2.66
C ARG A 75 -5.64 3.18 1.41
N GLY A 76 -6.30 3.47 0.29
CA GLY A 76 -5.64 3.94 -0.92
C GLY A 76 -5.03 5.33 -0.73
N GLY A 77 -3.93 5.61 -1.44
CA GLY A 77 -3.34 6.95 -1.48
C GLY A 77 -4.20 7.93 -2.29
N ALA A 78 -4.10 9.21 -1.98
CA ALA A 78 -4.77 10.26 -2.73
C ALA A 78 -4.19 10.36 -4.16
N GLY A 79 -5.05 10.76 -5.10
CA GLY A 79 -4.61 11.11 -6.44
C GLY A 79 -3.69 12.33 -6.42
N GLY A 80 -2.87 12.46 -7.45
CA GLY A 80 -2.03 13.65 -7.61
C GLY A 80 -2.89 14.87 -7.95
N SER A 81 -2.56 16.01 -7.37
CA SER A 81 -3.18 17.30 -7.67
C SER A 81 -2.11 18.39 -7.82
N ALA A 82 -2.53 19.64 -8.03
CA ALA A 82 -1.61 20.78 -7.98
C ALA A 82 -1.08 21.04 -6.56
N ALA A 83 -1.80 20.58 -5.52
CA ALA A 83 -1.49 20.88 -4.12
C ALA A 83 -0.92 19.70 -3.33
N SER A 84 -1.25 18.45 -3.68
CA SER A 84 -0.84 17.28 -2.91
C SER A 84 -0.95 15.95 -3.68
N GLY A 85 -0.31 14.93 -3.13
CA GLY A 85 -0.52 13.52 -3.41
C GLY A 85 -0.32 12.71 -2.12
N ALA A 86 -1.23 12.90 -1.16
CA ALA A 86 -1.09 12.34 0.19
C ALA A 86 -1.11 10.80 0.21
N GLY A 87 -0.28 10.18 1.04
CA GLY A 87 -0.27 8.74 1.24
C GLY A 87 -1.52 8.22 1.96
N GLY A 88 -1.89 6.97 1.69
CA GLY A 88 -3.02 6.31 2.33
C GLY A 88 -2.69 5.87 3.75
N ALA A 89 -3.63 6.00 4.67
CA ALA A 89 -3.49 5.48 6.03
C ALA A 89 -3.38 3.94 6.03
N GLY A 90 -2.60 3.40 6.97
CA GLY A 90 -2.60 1.96 7.23
C GLY A 90 -3.94 1.47 7.76
N GLY A 91 -4.21 0.17 7.59
CA GLY A 91 -5.40 -0.48 8.12
C GLY A 91 -5.44 -0.44 9.65
N GLY A 92 -6.64 -0.40 10.21
CA GLY A 92 -6.90 -0.45 11.64
C GLY A 92 -6.27 -1.67 12.33
N GLY A 93 -5.92 -1.47 13.59
CA GLY A 93 -5.04 -2.33 14.38
C GLY A 93 -4.75 -1.65 15.71
N LEU A 94 -4.36 -2.41 16.73
CA LEU A 94 -3.70 -1.84 17.91
C LEU A 94 -2.30 -2.47 18.03
N PRO A 95 -1.23 -1.77 17.59
CA PRO A 95 -1.20 -0.47 16.87
C PRO A 95 -1.68 -0.51 15.40
N PRO A 96 -2.03 0.65 14.80
CA PRO A 96 -2.37 0.79 13.38
C PRO A 96 -1.22 0.40 12.46
N SER A 97 -1.54 0.04 11.23
CA SER A 97 -0.55 -0.42 10.24
C SER A 97 0.22 0.73 9.57
N ASN A 98 1.20 0.36 8.73
CA ASN A 98 2.09 1.27 8.03
C ASN A 98 1.33 2.16 7.01
N ALA A 99 1.57 3.47 7.05
CA ALA A 99 0.98 4.42 6.09
C ALA A 99 1.84 4.56 4.82
N GLY A 100 1.19 4.87 3.70
CA GLY A 100 1.84 5.11 2.41
C GLY A 100 2.59 6.43 2.35
N GLY A 101 3.52 6.53 1.41
CA GLY A 101 4.29 7.75 1.17
C GLY A 101 3.49 8.86 0.50
N ALA A 102 3.79 10.11 0.84
CA ALA A 102 3.23 11.29 0.17
C ALA A 102 4.13 11.77 -0.99
N SER A 103 3.52 12.20 -2.09
CA SER A 103 4.24 12.74 -3.25
C SER A 103 4.69 14.19 -3.02
N SER A 104 5.71 14.61 -3.76
CA SER A 104 6.28 15.96 -3.71
C SER A 104 6.67 16.44 -5.12
N VAL A 105 6.61 17.76 -5.32
CA VAL A 105 7.06 18.43 -6.56
C VAL A 105 8.41 19.13 -6.42
N SER A 106 8.94 19.24 -5.20
CA SER A 106 10.22 19.90 -4.90
C SER A 106 11.31 18.94 -4.42
N THR A 107 10.93 17.72 -4.05
CA THR A 107 11.81 16.67 -3.53
C THR A 107 11.31 15.31 -4.01
N ALA A 108 12.11 14.26 -3.79
CA ALA A 108 11.67 12.88 -4.01
C ALA A 108 10.38 12.58 -3.24
N GLY A 109 9.53 11.72 -3.81
CA GLY A 109 8.35 11.19 -3.14
C GLY A 109 8.73 10.42 -1.87
N GLY A 110 7.88 10.51 -0.85
CA GLY A 110 8.08 9.79 0.40
C GLY A 110 8.06 8.27 0.20
N ALA A 111 8.92 7.57 0.94
CA ALA A 111 8.87 6.12 1.02
C ALA A 111 7.61 5.65 1.77
N GLY A 112 7.15 4.44 1.46
CA GLY A 112 6.15 3.77 2.28
C GLY A 112 6.71 3.41 3.65
N GLN A 113 5.90 3.49 4.70
CA GLN A 113 6.33 3.12 6.05
C GLN A 113 6.56 1.61 6.19
N ALA A 114 7.45 1.26 7.11
CA ALA A 114 7.74 -0.10 7.54
C ALA A 114 7.86 -0.23 9.08
N ALA A 115 8.25 0.85 9.75
CA ALA A 115 8.59 0.84 11.18
C ALA A 115 7.42 1.15 12.12
N ALA A 116 6.28 1.63 11.62
CA ALA A 116 5.10 1.91 12.46
C ALA A 116 4.42 0.62 12.91
N ARG A 117 4.44 -0.40 12.04
CA ARG A 117 4.06 -1.78 12.33
C ARG A 117 5.14 -2.75 11.81
N PRO A 118 6.26 -2.92 12.54
CA PRO A 118 7.43 -3.70 12.07
C PRO A 118 7.15 -5.18 11.80
N ASP A 119 6.17 -5.77 12.46
CA ASP A 119 5.71 -7.14 12.28
C ASP A 119 4.62 -7.27 11.19
N GLY A 120 4.19 -6.15 10.60
CA GLY A 120 3.12 -6.08 9.61
C GLY A 120 3.63 -5.85 8.18
N PRO A 121 2.68 -5.61 7.24
CA PRO A 121 3.00 -5.36 5.84
C PRO A 121 3.56 -3.97 5.60
N GLY A 122 4.44 -3.88 4.61
CA GLY A 122 4.97 -2.62 4.12
C GLY A 122 3.93 -1.82 3.34
N ALA A 123 4.01 -0.49 3.45
CA ALA A 123 3.16 0.42 2.71
C ALA A 123 3.78 0.82 1.35
N GLY A 124 2.99 1.35 0.44
CA GLY A 124 3.46 1.78 -0.87
C GLY A 124 4.23 3.10 -0.85
N GLY A 125 5.20 3.24 -1.74
CA GLY A 125 5.93 4.48 -2.00
C GLY A 125 5.14 5.47 -2.85
N ALA A 126 5.42 6.77 -2.70
CA ALA A 126 4.76 7.80 -3.47
C ALA A 126 5.27 7.89 -4.91
N GLY A 127 4.40 8.25 -5.85
CA GLY A 127 4.83 8.58 -7.22
C GLY A 127 5.65 9.87 -7.26
N GLY A 128 6.53 9.99 -8.26
CA GLY A 128 7.29 11.22 -8.51
C GLY A 128 6.40 12.36 -9.01
N GLY A 129 6.70 13.59 -8.59
CA GLY A 129 6.04 14.82 -9.06
C GLY A 129 6.85 15.60 -10.10
N LEU A 130 6.20 16.60 -10.72
CA LEU A 130 6.80 17.57 -11.63
C LEU A 130 6.63 18.98 -11.05
N SER A 131 7.72 19.73 -10.96
CA SER A 131 7.68 21.14 -10.53
C SER A 131 7.13 22.06 -11.63
N THR A 132 6.86 23.32 -11.29
CA THR A 132 6.53 24.36 -12.27
C THR A 132 7.65 24.62 -13.28
N ALA A 133 8.90 24.31 -12.93
CA ALA A 133 10.04 24.34 -13.86
C ALA A 133 10.12 23.07 -14.75
N ASN A 134 9.11 22.20 -14.69
CA ASN A 134 9.06 20.91 -15.37
C ASN A 134 10.21 19.95 -14.98
N ALA A 135 10.78 20.12 -13.78
CA ALA A 135 11.78 19.20 -13.24
C ALA A 135 11.09 17.97 -12.63
N ALA A 136 11.53 16.78 -13.01
CA ALA A 136 11.01 15.52 -12.47
C ALA A 136 11.65 15.19 -11.13
N GLN A 137 10.80 14.83 -10.16
CA GLN A 137 11.22 14.29 -8.89
C GLN A 137 11.19 12.75 -8.92
N ALA A 138 12.13 12.13 -8.22
CA ALA A 138 12.17 10.68 -8.05
C ALA A 138 10.93 10.20 -7.27
N SER A 139 10.53 8.96 -7.51
CA SER A 139 9.50 8.28 -6.71
C SER A 139 10.06 7.80 -5.36
N GLY A 140 9.16 7.48 -4.43
CA GLY A 140 9.50 6.80 -3.18
C GLY A 140 9.56 5.29 -3.33
N ALA A 141 10.45 4.66 -2.56
CA ALA A 141 10.49 3.21 -2.41
C ALA A 141 9.28 2.70 -1.62
N GLY A 142 8.93 1.42 -1.82
CA GLY A 142 8.00 0.71 -0.96
C GLY A 142 8.60 0.45 0.42
N GLY A 143 7.76 0.46 1.44
CA GLY A 143 8.12 0.01 2.78
C GLY A 143 8.27 -1.51 2.80
N ASP A 144 9.12 -2.01 3.67
CA ASP A 144 9.33 -3.43 3.82
C ASP A 144 8.30 -4.07 4.75
N GLY A 145 7.93 -5.32 4.47
CA GLY A 145 7.15 -6.14 5.39
C GLY A 145 8.06 -6.89 6.35
N ALA A 146 7.56 -7.20 7.54
CA ALA A 146 8.19 -8.17 8.44
C ALA A 146 9.61 -7.84 8.92
N MET A 147 9.85 -6.60 9.35
CA MET A 147 11.17 -6.09 9.69
C MET A 147 11.90 -6.81 10.82
N LEU A 148 11.20 -7.59 11.63
CA LEU A 148 11.74 -8.27 12.81
C LEU A 148 12.16 -9.74 12.55
N LEU A 149 11.84 -10.31 11.39
CA LEU A 149 12.04 -11.73 11.05
C LEU A 149 12.61 -11.87 9.62
N LEU A 150 11.85 -12.49 8.70
CA LEU A 150 12.19 -12.62 7.28
C LEU A 150 11.52 -11.52 6.49
N LYS A 151 12.27 -10.43 6.33
CA LYS A 151 11.82 -9.23 5.65
C LYS A 151 11.40 -9.52 4.21
N ALA A 152 10.19 -9.08 3.86
CA ALA A 152 9.75 -8.94 2.49
C ALA A 152 10.14 -7.53 2.00
N ALA A 153 11.12 -7.46 1.08
CA ALA A 153 11.63 -6.17 0.62
C ALA A 153 10.57 -5.36 -0.13
N GLY A 154 10.47 -4.07 0.15
CA GLY A 154 9.69 -3.14 -0.66
C GLY A 154 10.32 -2.94 -2.04
N GLY A 155 9.52 -2.47 -3.00
CA GLY A 155 10.04 -2.09 -4.31
C GLY A 155 11.03 -0.93 -4.19
N THR A 156 12.22 -1.07 -4.78
CA THR A 156 13.32 -0.09 -4.63
C THR A 156 13.53 0.78 -5.86
N THR A 157 13.03 0.37 -7.03
CA THR A 157 13.13 1.11 -8.29
C THR A 157 11.75 1.59 -8.75
N GLU A 158 11.71 2.61 -9.62
CA GLU A 158 10.45 3.21 -10.09
C GLU A 158 9.47 2.14 -10.61
N GLY A 159 8.28 2.09 -10.02
CA GLY A 159 7.22 1.16 -10.41
C GLY A 159 7.48 -0.32 -10.07
N ALA A 160 8.57 -0.65 -9.38
CA ALA A 160 8.84 -2.03 -8.96
C ALA A 160 7.79 -2.52 -7.96
N ALA A 161 7.35 -3.76 -8.15
CA ALA A 161 6.52 -4.45 -7.16
C ALA A 161 7.31 -4.68 -5.87
N GLY A 162 6.60 -4.74 -4.75
CA GLY A 162 7.15 -5.27 -3.51
C GLY A 162 7.29 -6.79 -3.59
N GLN A 163 8.19 -7.33 -2.77
CA GLN A 163 8.45 -8.76 -2.73
C GLN A 163 7.51 -9.47 -1.76
N THR A 164 7.31 -10.77 -2.01
CA THR A 164 6.72 -11.70 -1.05
C THR A 164 7.71 -11.99 0.06
N ALA A 165 7.23 -12.37 1.24
CA ALA A 165 8.10 -12.93 2.26
C ALA A 165 8.78 -14.20 1.72
N PRO A 166 10.10 -14.38 1.93
CA PRO A 166 10.82 -15.51 1.34
C PRO A 166 10.36 -16.86 1.90
N TRP A 167 9.92 -16.92 3.16
CA TRP A 167 9.33 -18.11 3.78
C TRP A 167 8.00 -17.76 4.46
N LEU A 168 6.90 -17.98 3.72
CA LEU A 168 5.53 -17.66 4.17
C LEU A 168 5.10 -18.42 5.42
N ASP A 169 5.68 -19.59 5.66
CA ASP A 169 5.43 -20.40 6.86
C ASP A 169 6.01 -19.77 8.15
N LEU A 170 6.97 -18.85 8.01
CA LEU A 170 7.61 -18.16 9.13
C LEU A 170 7.13 -16.72 9.27
N HIS A 171 6.92 -16.02 8.15
CA HIS A 171 6.30 -14.70 8.15
C HIS A 171 5.51 -14.44 6.88
N TRP A 172 4.34 -13.81 7.02
CA TRP A 172 3.33 -13.70 5.97
C TRP A 172 3.27 -12.31 5.31
N ALA A 173 3.90 -11.28 5.88
CA ALA A 173 3.69 -9.91 5.47
C ALA A 173 4.55 -9.51 4.27
N GLY A 174 3.95 -8.75 3.35
CA GLY A 174 4.58 -8.34 2.11
C GLY A 174 5.27 -7.00 2.14
N GLY A 175 6.23 -6.82 1.24
CA GLY A 175 6.79 -5.52 0.92
C GLY A 175 5.81 -4.70 0.07
N GLY A 176 5.77 -3.39 0.31
CA GLY A 176 4.99 -2.44 -0.47
C GLY A 176 5.59 -2.18 -1.84
N GLY A 177 4.77 -1.77 -2.80
CA GLY A 177 5.22 -1.38 -4.14
C GLY A 177 5.89 0.01 -4.15
N ALA A 178 6.87 0.18 -5.03
CA ALA A 178 7.48 1.48 -5.29
C ALA A 178 6.53 2.41 -6.03
N GLY A 179 6.67 3.72 -5.84
CA GLY A 179 5.98 4.69 -6.67
C GLY A 179 6.49 4.71 -8.11
N GLY A 180 5.66 5.19 -9.03
CA GLY A 180 6.04 5.40 -10.43
C GLY A 180 6.78 6.73 -10.61
N GLY A 181 7.79 6.73 -11.49
CA GLY A 181 8.55 7.92 -11.85
C GLY A 181 7.74 8.99 -12.58
N ALA A 182 8.06 10.25 -12.29
CA ALA A 182 7.60 11.39 -13.08
C ALA A 182 8.25 11.38 -14.47
N ARG A 183 7.54 11.91 -15.47
CA ARG A 183 8.07 12.11 -16.83
C ARG A 183 7.83 13.54 -17.31
N THR A 184 8.92 14.22 -17.68
CA THR A 184 8.90 15.61 -18.18
C THR A 184 8.32 15.73 -19.59
N SER A 185 8.12 14.59 -20.26
CA SER A 185 7.46 14.42 -21.55
C SER A 185 6.69 13.10 -21.56
N GLY A 186 5.50 13.08 -22.16
CA GLY A 186 4.69 11.85 -22.27
C GLY A 186 3.97 11.48 -20.97
N ALA A 187 3.68 10.19 -20.80
CA ALA A 187 2.93 9.66 -19.67
C ALA A 187 3.83 9.41 -18.46
N GLY A 188 3.32 9.66 -17.25
CA GLY A 188 3.98 9.23 -16.01
C GLY A 188 4.00 7.70 -15.89
N GLN A 189 4.96 7.16 -15.14
CA GLN A 189 5.07 5.71 -14.94
C GLN A 189 4.05 5.20 -13.91
N ALA A 190 3.58 3.97 -14.10
CA ALA A 190 2.73 3.29 -13.13
C ALA A 190 3.50 3.00 -11.83
N GLY A 191 2.79 2.99 -10.71
CA GLY A 191 3.30 2.48 -9.44
C GLY A 191 3.29 0.96 -9.40
N GLY A 192 4.18 0.38 -8.59
CA GLY A 192 4.30 -1.06 -8.40
C GLY A 192 3.21 -1.64 -7.51
N ALA A 193 2.87 -2.91 -7.74
CA ALA A 193 1.95 -3.65 -6.88
C ALA A 193 2.59 -4.01 -5.52
N GLY A 194 1.77 -4.25 -4.50
CA GLY A 194 2.22 -4.84 -3.23
C GLY A 194 2.54 -6.33 -3.36
N GLY A 195 3.51 -6.82 -2.58
CA GLY A 195 4.09 -8.17 -2.72
C GLY A 195 3.39 -9.32 -1.99
N LEU A 196 2.17 -9.18 -1.45
CA LEU A 196 1.47 -10.14 -0.55
C LEU A 196 2.07 -10.31 0.86
N HIS A 197 1.32 -10.43 1.96
CA HIS A 197 -0.10 -10.17 2.18
C HIS A 197 -0.29 -8.81 2.83
N GLY A 198 -1.37 -8.10 2.48
CA GLY A 198 -1.70 -6.79 3.02
C GLY A 198 -0.77 -5.66 2.60
N ALA A 199 0.21 -5.91 1.73
CA ALA A 199 1.13 -4.88 1.25
C ALA A 199 0.41 -3.77 0.47
N GLY A 200 0.84 -2.52 0.70
CA GLY A 200 0.34 -1.35 -0.01
C GLY A 200 0.91 -1.22 -1.43
N GLY A 201 0.08 -0.76 -2.38
CA GLY A 201 0.52 -0.45 -3.76
C GLY A 201 1.15 0.94 -3.88
N GLY A 202 2.09 1.12 -4.80
CA GLY A 202 2.78 2.39 -5.02
C GLY A 202 1.94 3.43 -5.76
N GLY A 203 2.20 4.71 -5.52
CA GLY A 203 1.51 5.81 -6.20
C GLY A 203 2.03 6.01 -7.63
N GLY A 204 1.16 6.30 -8.60
CA GLY A 204 1.58 6.54 -9.98
C GLY A 204 2.21 7.92 -10.21
N GLY A 205 3.22 8.00 -11.08
CA GLY A 205 3.98 9.23 -11.36
C GLY A 205 3.19 10.31 -12.09
N ALA A 206 3.65 11.56 -11.99
CA ALA A 206 3.13 12.68 -12.78
C ALA A 206 3.61 12.61 -14.24
N GLY A 207 2.82 13.18 -15.15
CA GLY A 207 3.16 13.24 -16.58
C GLY A 207 2.61 14.47 -17.29
N VAL A 208 2.87 14.55 -18.59
CA VAL A 208 2.40 15.63 -19.46
C VAL A 208 1.16 15.22 -20.24
N THR A 209 1.18 14.04 -20.88
CA THR A 209 0.06 13.56 -21.70
C THR A 209 -0.92 12.68 -20.92
N ALA A 210 -0.41 11.94 -19.94
CA ALA A 210 -1.20 11.10 -19.05
C ALA A 210 -0.47 10.93 -17.72
N ALA A 211 -1.22 10.58 -16.68
CA ALA A 211 -0.66 10.24 -15.39
C ALA A 211 -0.33 8.75 -15.34
N GLY A 212 0.65 8.38 -14.53
CA GLY A 212 0.84 7.00 -14.13
C GLY A 212 -0.31 6.53 -13.24
N ALA A 213 -0.79 5.31 -13.49
CA ALA A 213 -1.74 4.63 -12.61
C ALA A 213 -1.09 4.24 -11.28
N GLY A 214 -1.86 4.20 -10.20
CA GLY A 214 -1.41 3.59 -8.95
C GLY A 214 -1.31 2.08 -9.06
N GLY A 215 -0.41 1.47 -8.30
CA GLY A 215 -0.33 0.02 -8.14
C GLY A 215 -1.42 -0.52 -7.23
N ALA A 216 -1.82 -1.78 -7.45
CA ALA A 216 -2.76 -2.47 -6.58
C ALA A 216 -2.09 -2.89 -5.26
N GLY A 217 -2.83 -2.80 -4.16
CA GLY A 217 -2.47 -3.44 -2.90
C GLY A 217 -2.74 -4.94 -2.94
N ALA A 218 -2.10 -5.68 -2.05
CA ALA A 218 -2.26 -7.12 -1.93
C ALA A 218 -3.44 -7.50 -1.01
N ALA A 219 -4.04 -8.66 -1.27
CA ALA A 219 -5.03 -9.27 -0.39
C ALA A 219 -4.47 -9.56 1.02
N GLY A 220 -5.35 -9.63 2.01
CA GLY A 220 -5.00 -10.00 3.38
C GLY A 220 -4.68 -11.49 3.55
N VAL A 221 -4.45 -11.89 4.80
CA VAL A 221 -4.25 -13.29 5.20
C VAL A 221 -4.87 -13.52 6.57
N VAL A 222 -5.30 -14.76 6.82
CA VAL A 222 -5.76 -15.20 8.14
C VAL A 222 -4.98 -16.45 8.51
N TRP A 223 -4.25 -16.39 9.63
CA TRP A 223 -3.51 -17.52 10.17
C TRP A 223 -4.25 -18.06 11.40
N LEU A 224 -4.63 -19.34 11.34
CA LEU A 224 -5.28 -20.05 12.42
C LEU A 224 -4.33 -21.09 13.01
N THR A 225 -4.16 -21.06 14.33
CA THR A 225 -3.44 -22.09 15.09
C THR A 225 -4.42 -22.75 16.05
N ALA A 226 -4.68 -24.04 15.85
CA ALA A 226 -5.43 -24.85 16.81
C ALA A 226 -4.46 -25.44 17.83
N VAL A 227 -4.73 -25.23 19.12
CA VAL A 227 -3.99 -25.83 20.23
C VAL A 227 -4.94 -26.78 20.95
N GLY A 228 -4.55 -28.04 21.10
CA GLY A 228 -5.34 -29.11 21.71
C GLY A 228 -4.47 -30.15 22.39
#